data_AF-A0A1V9XEM6-F1
#
_entry.id   AF-A0A1V9XEM6-F1
#
_cell.length_a   1.000
_cell.length_b   1.000
_cell.length_c   1.000
_cell.angle_alpha   90.00
_cell.angle_beta   90.00
_cell.angle_gamma   90.00
#
_symmetry.space_group_name_H-M   'P 1'
#
loop_
_entity.id
_entity.type
_entity.pdbx_description
1 polymer ?
#
loop_
_entity_poly.entity_id
_entity_poly.type
_entity_poly.pdbx_seq_one_letter_code
_entity_poly.pdbx_strand_id
1 'polypeptide(L)' 'MFIFRVLRGPFVEEFYQCVTYGFYSARWQEQLYTGVSFVTMFCVPLCFLVAIYADERMRTCHPTRAFRSIGNYNLALEGL' A
#
# COMPACT_ATOMS: atom_id res chain seq x y z
N MET A 1 -12.92 -13.85 -6.83
CA MET A 1 -13.45 -14.22 -8.16
C MET A 1 -14.92 -14.66 -8.04
N PHE A 2 -15.78 -13.84 -7.43
CA PHE A 2 -17.23 -14.13 -7.28
C PHE A 2 -18.12 -12.94 -7.68
N ILE A 3 -17.52 -11.80 -7.98
CA ILE A 3 -18.19 -10.53 -8.31
C ILE A 3 -18.10 -10.22 -9.82
N PHE A 4 -17.22 -10.91 -10.55
CA PHE A 4 -17.01 -10.71 -11.99
C PHE A 4 -18.01 -11.56 -12.78
N ARG A 5 -18.76 -10.92 -13.67
CA ARG A 5 -19.67 -11.58 -14.63
C ARG A 5 -19.33 -11.18 -16.04
N VAL A 6 -19.66 -12.04 -17.01
CA VAL A 6 -19.52 -11.70 -18.43
C VAL A 6 -20.78 -10.96 -18.88
N LEU A 7 -20.61 -9.77 -19.44
CA LEU A 7 -21.68 -8.97 -20.03
C LEU A 7 -21.30 -8.56 -21.46
N ARG A 8 -22.31 -8.46 -22.32
CA ARG A 8 -22.16 -7.87 -23.64
C ARG A 8 -21.99 -6.36 -23.50
N GLY A 9 -20.94 -5.81 -24.09
CA GLY A 9 -20.69 -4.38 -24.14
C GLY A 9 -21.71 -3.64 -25.03
N PRO A 10 -21.99 -2.35 -24.77
CA PRO A 10 -22.95 -1.55 -25.53
C PRO A 10 -22.35 -1.03 -26.85
N PHE A 11 -21.80 -1.94 -27.66
CA PHE A 11 -21.18 -1.63 -28.96
C PHE A 11 -21.95 -2.35 -30.09
N VAL A 12 -21.76 -1.89 -31.32
CA VAL A 12 -22.40 -2.48 -32.51
C VAL A 12 -21.90 -3.92 -32.72
N GLU A 13 -20.63 -4.16 -32.40
CA GLU A 13 -20.00 -5.47 -32.43
C GLU A 13 -20.24 -6.29 -31.15
N GLU A 14 -20.22 -7.62 -31.28
CA GLU A 14 -20.35 -8.53 -30.14
C GLU A 14 -19.05 -8.61 -29.33
N PHE A 15 -18.93 -7.73 -28.34
CA PHE A 15 -17.86 -7.80 -27.33
C PHE A 15 -18.39 -8.31 -26.00
N TYR A 16 -17.82 -9.40 -25.51
CA TYR A 16 -18.08 -9.94 -24.18
C TYR A 16 -16.95 -9.56 -23.24
N GLN A 17 -17.26 -8.84 -22.17
CA GLN A 17 -16.28 -8.39 -21.19
C GLN A 17 -16.62 -8.94 -19.80
N CYS A 18 -15.58 -9.32 -19.04
CA CYS A 18 -15.71 -9.56 -17.61
C CYS A 18 -15.81 -8.22 -16.88
N VAL A 19 -16.95 -7.99 -16.25
CA VAL A 19 -17.27 -6.74 -15.60
C VAL A 19 -17.85 -7.01 -14.22
N THR A 20 -17.69 -6.02 -13.34
CA THR A 20 -18.21 -6.07 -11.97
C THR A 20 -19.50 -5.25 -11.81
N TYR A 21 -19.88 -4.46 -12.82
CA TYR A 21 -21.08 -3.63 -12.76
C TYR A 21 -22.37 -4.44 -12.97
N GLY A 22 -23.44 -4.06 -12.27
CA GLY A 22 -24.75 -4.72 -12.33
C GLY A 22 -24.81 -6.09 -11.67
N PHE A 23 -23.80 -6.46 -10.86
CA PHE A 23 -23.86 -7.64 -9.98
C PHE A 23 -24.60 -7.32 -8.67
N TYR A 24 -24.40 -6.13 -8.14
CA TYR A 24 -25.05 -5.65 -6.93
C TYR A 24 -26.37 -4.93 -7.27
N SER A 25 -27.44 -5.24 -6.54
CA SER A 25 -28.76 -4.63 -6.79
C SER A 25 -28.80 -3.14 -6.43
N ALA A 26 -27.90 -2.70 -5.54
CA ALA A 26 -27.86 -1.33 -5.05
C ALA A 26 -26.52 -0.65 -5.37
N ARG A 27 -26.59 0.57 -5.94
CA ARG A 27 -25.42 1.32 -6.42
C ARG A 27 -24.38 1.61 -5.33
N TRP A 28 -24.80 1.68 -4.07
CA TRP A 28 -23.89 1.93 -2.95
C TRP A 28 -22.89 0.78 -2.71
N GLN A 29 -23.25 -0.45 -3.06
CA GLN A 29 -22.36 -1.61 -2.89
C GLN A 29 -21.21 -1.57 -3.89
N GLU A 30 -21.47 -1.16 -5.13
CA GLU A 30 -20.43 -0.92 -6.13
C GLU A 30 -19.48 0.20 -5.70
N GLN A 31 -20.03 1.31 -5.20
CA GLN A 31 -19.21 2.45 -4.75
C GLN A 31 -18.32 2.09 -3.55
N LEU A 32 -18.86 1.36 -2.57
CA LEU A 32 -18.07 0.88 -1.43
C LEU A 32 -17.02 -0.14 -1.86
N TYR A 33 -17.35 -1.09 -2.74
CA TYR A 33 -16.40 -2.08 -3.22
C TYR A 33 -15.21 -1.40 -3.92
N THR A 34 -15.48 -0.52 -4.88
CA THR A 34 -14.43 0.22 -5.58
C THR A 34 -13.63 1.11 -4.63
N GLY A 35 -14.30 1.82 -3.71
CA GLY A 35 -13.65 2.70 -2.73
C GLY A 35 -12.73 1.93 -1.78
N VAL A 36 -13.22 0.83 -1.20
CA VAL A 36 -12.44 -0.03 -0.31
C VAL A 36 -11.28 -0.68 -1.06
N SER A 37 -11.50 -1.18 -2.29
CA SER A 37 -10.42 -1.72 -3.13
C SER A 37 -9.35 -0.68 -3.41
N PHE A 38 -9.72 0.56 -3.75
CA PHE A 38 -8.75 1.63 -3.96
C PHE A 38 -7.95 1.94 -2.69
N VAL A 39 -8.62 2.08 -1.55
CA VAL A 39 -7.93 2.35 -0.27
C VAL A 39 -6.96 1.23 0.09
N THR A 40 -7.39 -0.02 -0.04
CA THR A 40 -6.61 -1.19 0.39
C THR A 40 -5.49 -1.58 -0.57
N MET A 41 -5.70 -1.45 -1.88
CA MET A 41 -4.68 -1.80 -2.89
C MET A 41 -3.73 -0.65 -3.21
N PHE A 42 -4.15 0.61 -3.02
CA PHE A 42 -3.35 1.77 -3.39
C PHE A 42 -2.95 2.63 -2.19
N CYS A 43 -3.92 3.20 -1.47
CA CYS A 43 -3.62 4.18 -0.42
C CYS A 43 -2.81 3.56 0.74
N VAL A 44 -3.24 2.40 1.24
CA VAL A 44 -2.58 1.72 2.36
C VAL A 44 -1.14 1.34 2.00
N PRO A 45 -0.86 0.62 0.89
CA PRO A 45 0.51 0.33 0.48
C PRO A 45 1.38 1.58 0.28
N LEU A 46 0.81 2.65 -0.29
CA LEU A 46 1.55 3.89 -0.52
C LEU A 46 1.92 4.58 0.80
N CYS A 47 1.01 4.61 1.78
CA CYS A 47 1.30 5.13 3.12
C CYS A 47 2.41 4.33 3.81
N PHE A 48 2.38 2.99 3.70
CA PHE A 48 3.44 2.14 4.24
C PHE A 48 4.80 2.43 3.60
N LEU A 49 4.84 2.58 2.27
CA LEU A 49 6.06 2.94 1.55
C LEU A 49 6.63 4.29 1.99
N VAL A 50 5.77 5.31 2.11
CA VAL A 50 6.19 6.64 2.58
C VAL A 50 6.72 6.56 4.01
N ALA A 51 6.04 5.85 4.91
CA ALA A 51 6.44 5.72 6.31
C ALA A 51 7.79 5.00 6.45
N ILE A 52 7.96 3.87 5.77
CA ILE A 52 9.21 3.10 5.82
C ILE A 52 10.36 3.89 5.18
N TYR A 53 10.13 4.55 4.06
CA TYR A 53 11.16 5.37 3.41
C TYR A 53 11.56 6.57 4.28
N ALA A 54 10.61 7.20 4.96
CA ALA A 54 10.90 8.28 5.91
C ALA A 54 11.68 7.77 7.13
N ASP A 55 11.32 6.62 7.69
CA ASP A 55 12.03 5.99 8.81
C ASP A 55 13.45 5.60 8.42
N GLU A 56 13.62 4.93 7.28
CA GLU A 56 14.94 4.54 6.76
C GLU A 56 15.81 5.77 6.48
N ARG A 57 15.24 6.85 5.94
CA ARG A 57 15.96 8.11 5.73
C ARG A 57 16.39 8.73 7.05
N MET A 58 15.53 8.74 8.07
CA MET A 58 15.91 9.21 9.41
C MET A 58 17.00 8.35 10.03
N ARG A 59 16.94 7.04 9.84
CA ARG A 59 17.90 6.07 10.36
C ARG A 59 19.27 6.17 9.67
N THR A 60 19.28 6.35 8.35
CA THR A 60 20.50 6.55 7.55
C THR A 60 21.12 7.93 7.77
N CYS A 61 20.32 9.01 7.83
CA CYS A 61 20.86 10.36 8.12
C CYS A 61 21.29 10.54 9.58
N HIS A 62 20.89 9.64 10.48
CA HIS A 62 21.31 9.65 11.87
C HIS A 62 22.10 8.38 12.23
N PRO A 63 23.27 8.16 11.60
CA PRO A 63 24.20 7.10 12.02
C PRO A 63 24.83 7.44 13.38
N THR A 64 24.70 8.70 13.82
CA THR A 64 25.45 9.27 14.93
C THR A 64 25.03 8.73 16.29
N ARG A 65 23.76 8.34 16.58
CA ARG A 65 23.44 7.82 17.93
C ARG A 65 23.83 6.37 18.16
N ALA A 66 23.68 5.49 17.16
CA ALA A 66 24.14 4.11 17.28
C ALA A 66 25.68 4.05 17.28
N PHE A 67 26.35 4.81 16.39
CA PHE A 67 27.81 4.90 16.35
C PHE A 67 28.40 5.61 17.58
N ARG A 68 27.79 6.69 18.10
CA ARG A 68 28.24 7.37 19.32
C ARG A 68 28.05 6.53 20.58
N SER A 69 27.04 5.66 20.62
CA SER A 69 26.86 4.71 21.72
C SER A 69 28.00 3.67 21.72
N ILE A 70 28.29 3.06 20.57
CA ILE A 70 29.40 2.09 20.41
C ILE A 70 30.76 2.77 20.66
N GLY A 71 30.97 3.99 20.18
CA GLY A 71 32.18 4.78 20.45
C GLY A 71 32.39 5.05 21.94
N ASN A 72 31.32 5.39 22.68
CA ASN A 72 31.38 5.60 24.12
C ASN A 72 31.70 4.31 24.91
N TYR A 73 31.19 3.15 24.50
CA TYR A 73 31.52 1.88 25.16
C TYR A 73 32.98 1.46 24.94
N ASN A 74 33.52 1.67 23.73
CA ASN A 74 34.93 1.37 23.44
C ASN A 74 35.89 2.32 24.18
N LEU A 75 35.57 3.61 24.29
CA LEU A 75 36.32 4.58 25.10
C LEU A 75 36.31 4.26 26.60
N ALA A 76 35.24 3.64 27.10
CA ALA A 76 35.16 3.20 28.50
C ALA A 76 35.98 1.93 28.78
N LEU A 77 36.27 1.12 27.76
CA LEU A 77 37.05 -0.12 27.90
C LEU A 77 38.57 0.12 27.81
N GLU A 78 39.00 1.09 27.00
CA GLU A 78 40.42 1.49 26.85
C GLU A 78 40.95 2.31 28.05
N GLY A 79 40.06 2.74 28.95
CA GLY A 79 40.39 3.51 30.16
C GLY A 79 40.44 2.68 31.45
N LEU A 80 40.39 1.35 31.35
CA LEU A 80 40.44 0.38 32.47
C LEU A 80 41.64 -0.55 32.30
#